data_AF-A0A527U415-F1
#
_entry.id   AF-A0A527U415-F1
#
_cell.length_a   1.000
_cell.length_b   1.000
_cell.length_c   1.000
_cell.angle_alpha   90.00
_cell.angle_beta   90.00
_cell.angle_gamma   90.00
#
_symmetry.space_group_name_H-M   'P 1'
#
loop_
_entity.id
_entity.type
_entity.pdbx_description
1 polymer ?
#
loop_
_entity_poly.entity_id
_entity_poly.type
_entity_poly.pdbx_seq_one_letter_code
_entity_poly.pdbx_strand_id
1 'polypeptide(L)'
;MEVSNAPSIAGPGHNLATTADILRDRFKPLLDEVEDLAKRATAAKNALTDGAISNDDERNPLIALGIEARKMAKRLNETKLATTKPLRDEVTETNRFFDTVTARPETIQSAFETIVGRYDAEKREEARVAAAEVARLAQEEAKRKLEEAAASSHSVLGDVLMQEAADAENRAAVLVNEAITAGSGPTRTEVGTVSATARWKHRITDSSKIPLEKLRPYMSLDDLDKFCRAYVAKNKNTAPLPGVEIFQDQKTSFRG
;
A
#
# COMPACT_ATOMS: atom_id res chain seq x y z
N MET A 1 -16.61 -15.43 29.80
CA MET A 1 -15.38 -14.67 29.55
C MET A 1 -14.37 -15.06 30.62
N GLU A 2 -13.57 -16.08 30.36
CA GLU A 2 -12.35 -16.29 31.15
C GLU A 2 -11.36 -15.23 30.68
N VAL A 3 -11.22 -14.18 31.48
CA VAL A 3 -10.16 -13.19 31.29
C VAL A 3 -8.86 -13.95 31.48
N SER A 4 -7.97 -13.91 30.49
CA SER A 4 -6.65 -14.53 30.53
C SER A 4 -5.96 -14.22 31.86
N ASN A 5 -5.69 -15.26 32.66
CA ASN A 5 -4.87 -15.19 33.87
C ASN A 5 -3.38 -15.00 33.54
N ALA A 6 -3.06 -14.29 32.47
CA ALA A 6 -1.70 -13.83 32.22
C ALA A 6 -1.41 -12.71 33.22
N PRO A 7 -0.47 -12.88 34.17
CA PRO A 7 -0.13 -11.80 35.09
C PRO A 7 0.34 -10.59 34.29
N SER A 8 -0.24 -9.43 34.59
CA SER A 8 0.16 -8.14 34.02
C SER A 8 1.68 -8.01 34.05
N ILE A 9 2.30 -7.88 32.87
CA ILE A 9 3.75 -7.71 32.71
C ILE A 9 4.20 -6.30 33.17
N ALA A 10 3.27 -5.41 33.51
CA ALA A 10 3.56 -4.06 33.99
C ALA A 10 2.91 -3.82 35.37
N GLY A 11 3.72 -3.83 36.43
CA GLY A 11 3.39 -3.17 37.70
C GLY A 11 3.74 -1.67 37.64
N PRO A 12 3.40 -0.85 38.65
CA PRO A 12 3.79 0.56 38.68
C PRO A 12 5.14 0.73 39.40
N GLY A 13 6.23 0.92 38.65
CA GLY A 13 7.54 1.27 39.21
C GLY A 13 8.64 1.41 38.16
N HIS A 14 9.47 2.45 38.25
CA HIS A 14 10.56 2.76 37.30
C HIS A 14 11.78 1.82 37.35
N ASN A 15 11.67 0.65 37.99
CA ASN A 15 12.71 -0.39 38.10
C ASN A 15 12.24 -1.76 37.57
N LEU A 16 11.29 -1.79 36.64
CA LEU A 16 10.80 -3.06 36.09
C LEU A 16 11.79 -3.64 35.09
N ALA A 17 12.16 -4.91 35.31
CA ALA A 17 12.88 -5.73 34.36
C ALA A 17 12.20 -5.63 32.98
N THR A 18 13.00 -5.51 31.91
CA THR A 18 12.43 -5.38 30.57
C THR A 18 11.62 -6.65 30.23
N THR A 19 10.67 -6.55 29.29
CA THR A 19 9.94 -7.75 28.81
C THR A 19 10.91 -8.84 28.34
N ALA A 20 12.07 -8.47 27.80
CA ALA A 20 13.12 -9.41 27.42
C ALA A 20 13.72 -10.14 28.64
N ASP A 21 13.97 -9.43 29.75
CA ASP A 21 14.50 -10.03 30.98
C ASP A 21 13.49 -11.00 31.61
N ILE A 22 12.21 -10.63 31.65
CA ILE A 22 11.12 -11.49 32.13
C ILE A 22 11.01 -12.77 31.28
N LEU A 23 11.17 -12.65 29.96
CA LEU A 23 11.15 -13.80 29.05
C LEU A 23 12.38 -14.69 29.24
N ARG A 24 13.58 -14.11 29.46
CA ARG A 24 14.80 -14.88 29.75
C ARG A 24 14.65 -15.67 31.04
N ASP A 25 14.14 -15.06 32.10
CA ASP A 25 13.94 -15.76 33.38
C ASP A 25 12.87 -16.85 33.27
N ARG A 26 11.73 -16.54 32.62
CA ARG A 26 10.62 -17.48 32.44
C ARG A 26 11.01 -18.71 31.62
N PHE A 27 11.84 -18.53 30.60
CA PHE A 27 12.25 -19.60 29.69
C PHE A 27 13.67 -20.09 29.94
N LYS A 28 14.28 -19.74 31.08
CA LYS A 28 15.65 -20.13 31.44
C LYS A 28 15.92 -21.64 31.28
N PRO A 29 15.05 -22.57 31.74
CA PRO A 29 15.30 -23.99 31.53
C PRO A 29 15.39 -24.40 30.05
N LEU A 30 14.59 -23.79 29.18
CA LEU A 30 14.65 -24.05 27.74
C LEU A 30 15.91 -23.43 27.10
N LEU A 31 16.36 -22.28 27.60
CA LEU A 31 17.61 -21.67 27.16
C LEU A 31 18.81 -22.52 27.56
N ASP A 32 18.82 -23.04 28.79
CA ASP A 32 19.87 -23.95 29.28
C ASP A 32 19.94 -25.23 28.41
N GLU A 33 18.79 -25.83 28.06
CA GLU A 33 18.73 -26.99 27.14
C GLU A 33 19.31 -26.67 25.75
N VAL A 34 19.06 -25.47 25.22
CA VAL A 34 19.62 -25.01 23.93
C VAL A 34 21.13 -24.82 24.02
N GLU A 35 21.62 -24.21 25.10
CA GLU A 35 23.05 -24.03 25.33
C GLU A 35 23.78 -25.37 25.46
N ASP A 36 23.19 -26.34 26.17
CA ASP A 36 23.78 -27.67 26.32
C ASP A 36 23.80 -28.45 25.01
N LEU A 37 22.77 -28.32 24.18
CA LEU A 37 22.80 -28.84 22.81
C LEU A 37 23.89 -28.17 21.97
N ALA A 38 24.05 -26.84 22.08
CA ALA A 38 25.07 -26.10 21.35
C ALA A 38 26.49 -26.51 21.78
N LYS A 39 26.73 -26.72 23.08
CA LYS A 39 27.99 -27.26 23.61
C LYS A 39 28.29 -28.64 23.03
N ARG A 40 27.31 -29.55 23.03
CA ARG A 40 27.46 -30.90 22.45
C ARG A 40 27.72 -30.87 20.95
N ALA A 41 27.02 -30.02 20.21
CA ALA A 41 27.23 -29.85 18.77
C ALA A 41 28.63 -29.29 18.46
N THR A 42 29.10 -28.31 19.25
CA THR A 42 30.44 -27.75 19.11
C THR A 42 31.52 -28.77 19.43
N ALA A 43 31.35 -29.54 20.51
CA ALA A 43 32.27 -30.62 20.86
C ALA A 43 32.34 -31.69 19.77
N ALA A 44 31.18 -32.14 19.24
CA ALA A 44 31.13 -33.11 18.16
C ALA A 44 31.81 -32.60 16.87
N LYS A 45 31.62 -31.32 16.53
CA LYS A 45 32.32 -30.70 15.39
C LYS A 45 33.83 -30.65 15.60
N ASN A 46 34.29 -30.26 16.78
CA ASN A 46 35.71 -30.14 17.09
C ASN A 46 36.44 -31.48 17.17
N ALA A 47 35.69 -32.59 17.33
CA ALA A 47 36.25 -33.93 17.28
C ALA A 47 36.52 -34.44 15.85
N LEU A 48 36.03 -33.75 14.81
CA LEU A 48 36.30 -34.11 13.41
C LEU A 48 37.70 -33.68 12.99
N THR A 49 38.42 -34.56 12.31
CA THR A 49 39.71 -34.22 11.69
C THR A 49 39.46 -33.39 10.43
N ASP A 50 40.07 -32.21 10.32
CA ASP A 50 39.89 -31.24 9.24
C ASP A 50 38.44 -30.78 8.99
N GLY A 51 37.54 -31.00 9.96
CA GLY A 51 36.11 -30.67 9.83
C GLY A 51 35.35 -31.51 8.80
N ALA A 52 35.95 -32.60 8.31
CA ALA A 52 35.35 -33.52 7.37
C ALA A 52 34.89 -34.80 8.08
N ILE A 53 33.76 -35.36 7.62
CA ILE A 53 33.26 -36.65 8.09
C ILE A 53 33.96 -37.74 7.27
N SER A 54 34.72 -38.60 7.93
CA SER A 54 35.52 -39.63 7.28
C SER A 54 34.87 -41.02 7.32
N ASN A 55 33.96 -41.27 8.27
CA ASN A 55 33.30 -42.56 8.46
C ASN A 55 31.88 -42.41 9.06
N ASP A 56 31.15 -43.52 9.10
CA ASP A 56 29.77 -43.57 9.60
C ASP A 56 29.69 -43.37 11.12
N ASP A 57 30.74 -43.69 11.87
CA ASP A 57 30.81 -43.51 13.33
C ASP A 57 30.92 -42.02 13.70
N GLU A 58 31.51 -41.19 12.83
CA GLU A 58 31.52 -39.73 12.92
C GLU A 58 30.20 -39.12 12.40
N ARG A 59 29.61 -39.73 11.36
CA ARG A 59 28.36 -39.23 10.73
C ARG A 59 27.15 -39.39 11.64
N ASN A 60 26.97 -40.56 12.24
CA ASN A 60 25.74 -40.93 12.95
C ASN A 60 25.47 -40.05 14.19
N PRO A 61 26.46 -39.70 15.03
CA PRO A 61 26.26 -38.76 16.13
C PRO A 61 25.85 -37.36 15.67
N LEU A 62 26.40 -36.87 14.55
CA LEU A 62 26.03 -35.57 13.98
C LEU A 62 24.59 -35.58 13.43
N ILE A 63 24.16 -36.68 12.81
CA ILE A 63 22.76 -36.87 12.40
C ILE A 63 21.84 -36.85 13.63
N ALA A 64 22.19 -37.56 14.70
CA ALA A 64 21.40 -37.60 15.93
C ALA A 64 21.26 -36.20 16.56
N LEU A 65 22.36 -35.45 16.67
CA LEU A 65 22.35 -34.05 17.13
C LEU A 65 21.52 -33.15 16.20
N GLY A 66 21.59 -33.36 14.88
CA GLY A 66 20.76 -32.64 13.92
C GLY A 66 19.25 -32.91 14.09
N ILE A 67 18.86 -34.16 14.37
CA ILE A 67 17.47 -34.53 14.67
C ILE A 67 17.03 -33.89 16.00
N GLU A 68 17.88 -33.93 17.03
CA GLU A 68 17.60 -33.32 18.33
C GLU A 68 17.42 -31.80 18.21
N ALA A 69 18.32 -31.13 17.48
CA ALA A 69 18.20 -29.70 17.18
C ALA A 69 16.89 -29.36 16.47
N ARG A 70 16.47 -30.20 15.52
CA ARG A 70 15.17 -30.05 14.85
C ARG A 70 14.01 -30.19 15.81
N LYS A 71 14.04 -31.17 16.73
CA LYS A 71 13.01 -31.37 17.76
C LYS A 71 12.96 -30.21 18.74
N MET A 72 14.13 -29.71 19.18
CA MET A 72 14.24 -28.53 20.04
C MET A 72 13.65 -27.28 19.35
N ALA A 73 14.03 -27.03 18.10
CA ALA A 73 13.50 -25.92 17.31
C ALA A 73 11.97 -26.00 17.15
N LYS A 74 11.41 -27.22 16.97
CA LYS A 74 9.96 -27.43 16.93
C LYS A 74 9.32 -27.09 18.29
N ARG A 75 9.85 -27.61 19.40
CA ARG A 75 9.34 -27.34 20.75
C ARG A 75 9.38 -25.85 21.08
N LEU A 76 10.47 -25.14 20.77
CA LEU A 76 10.58 -23.70 20.96
C LEU A 76 9.50 -22.92 20.17
N ASN A 77 9.23 -23.33 18.92
CA ASN A 77 8.17 -22.72 18.13
C ASN A 77 6.77 -23.02 18.69
N GLU A 78 6.53 -24.24 19.20
CA GLU A 78 5.27 -24.60 19.86
C GLU A 78 5.07 -23.81 21.16
N THR A 79 6.11 -23.68 22.00
CA THR A 79 6.08 -22.86 23.22
C THR A 79 5.84 -21.38 22.91
N LYS A 80 6.53 -20.84 21.88
CA LYS A 80 6.28 -19.49 21.37
C LYS A 80 4.83 -19.33 20.92
N LEU A 81 4.31 -20.27 20.15
CA LEU A 81 2.94 -20.23 19.65
C LEU A 81 1.94 -20.31 20.80
N ALA A 82 2.13 -21.22 21.76
CA ALA A 82 1.27 -21.36 22.93
C ALA A 82 1.24 -20.08 23.79
N THR A 83 2.39 -19.39 23.89
CA THR A 83 2.49 -18.12 24.64
C THR A 83 1.85 -16.95 23.88
N THR A 84 2.04 -16.88 22.56
CA THR A 84 1.60 -15.73 21.75
C THR A 84 0.20 -15.87 21.18
N LYS A 85 -0.32 -17.09 21.04
CA LYS A 85 -1.64 -17.34 20.46
C LYS A 85 -2.78 -16.69 21.27
N PRO A 86 -2.89 -16.86 22.60
CA PRO A 86 -3.95 -16.22 23.37
C PRO A 86 -3.94 -14.69 23.21
N LEU A 87 -2.74 -14.08 23.27
CA LEU A 87 -2.58 -12.63 23.07
C LEU A 87 -3.01 -12.19 21.67
N ARG A 88 -2.69 -12.99 20.64
CA ARG A 88 -3.13 -12.72 19.25
C ARG A 88 -4.62 -12.89 19.07
N ASP A 89 -5.20 -13.90 19.71
CA ASP A 89 -6.64 -14.18 19.67
C ASP A 89 -7.39 -13.04 20.36
N GLU A 90 -6.92 -12.56 21.52
CA GLU A 90 -7.44 -11.37 22.22
C GLU A 90 -7.36 -10.10 21.35
N VAL A 91 -6.21 -9.85 20.72
CA VAL A 91 -6.05 -8.70 19.80
C VAL A 91 -6.99 -8.83 18.60
N THR A 92 -7.14 -10.03 18.05
CA THR A 92 -8.04 -10.29 16.91
C THR A 92 -9.49 -10.08 17.30
N GLU A 93 -9.91 -10.56 18.47
CA GLU A 93 -11.27 -10.38 18.99
C GLU A 93 -11.55 -8.91 19.30
N THR A 94 -10.60 -8.22 19.92
CA THR A 94 -10.67 -6.77 20.21
C THR A 94 -10.82 -5.98 18.91
N ASN A 95 -9.97 -6.25 17.91
CA ASN A 95 -10.07 -5.60 16.61
C ASN A 95 -11.42 -5.87 15.97
N ARG A 96 -11.90 -7.12 15.97
CA ARG A 96 -13.21 -7.48 15.40
C ARG A 96 -14.36 -6.77 16.09
N PHE A 97 -14.29 -6.62 17.41
CA PHE A 97 -15.26 -5.84 18.18
C PHE A 97 -15.27 -4.38 17.72
N PHE A 98 -14.09 -3.75 17.66
CA PHE A 98 -14.00 -2.35 17.21
C PHE A 98 -14.40 -2.19 15.75
N ASP A 99 -13.99 -3.07 14.83
CA ASP A 99 -14.42 -3.06 13.43
C ASP A 99 -15.95 -3.08 13.31
N THR A 100 -16.63 -3.85 14.18
CA THR A 100 -18.10 -3.90 14.21
C THR A 100 -18.70 -2.58 14.70
N VAL A 101 -18.09 -1.96 15.71
CA VAL A 101 -18.56 -0.70 16.30
C VAL A 101 -18.24 0.49 15.40
N THR A 102 -17.12 0.48 14.67
CA THR A 102 -16.71 1.55 13.73
C THR A 102 -17.41 1.46 12.39
N ALA A 103 -17.85 0.26 11.96
CA ALA A 103 -18.57 0.09 10.69
C ALA A 103 -19.81 1.01 10.58
N ARG A 104 -20.54 1.22 11.68
CA ARG A 104 -21.74 2.08 11.66
C ARG A 104 -21.43 3.55 11.44
N PRO A 105 -20.56 4.22 12.23
CA PRO A 105 -20.16 5.60 11.94
C PRO A 105 -19.47 5.74 10.58
N GLU A 106 -18.66 4.78 10.13
CA GLU A 106 -18.07 4.80 8.78
C GLU A 106 -19.13 4.73 7.66
N THR A 107 -20.17 3.91 7.85
CA THR A 107 -21.30 3.83 6.91
C THR A 107 -22.07 5.15 6.88
N ILE A 108 -22.30 5.76 8.05
CA ILE A 108 -22.95 7.07 8.17
C ILE A 108 -22.12 8.13 7.46
N GLN A 109 -20.80 8.19 7.72
CA GLN A 109 -19.88 9.09 7.06
C GLN A 109 -19.93 8.91 5.54
N SER A 110 -19.78 7.68 5.05
CA SER A 110 -19.80 7.37 3.61
C SER A 110 -21.12 7.78 2.94
N ALA A 111 -22.25 7.58 3.63
CA ALA A 111 -23.56 7.99 3.14
C ALA A 111 -23.66 9.52 3.02
N PHE A 112 -23.22 10.28 4.03
CA PHE A 112 -23.20 11.73 3.98
C PHE A 112 -22.19 12.28 2.98
N GLU A 113 -21.00 11.71 2.86
CA GLU A 113 -20.01 12.05 1.83
C GLU A 113 -20.58 11.87 0.42
N THR A 114 -21.36 10.81 0.19
CA THR A 114 -22.04 10.58 -1.09
C THR A 114 -23.11 11.62 -1.37
N ILE A 115 -23.95 11.94 -0.38
CA ILE A 115 -25.03 12.94 -0.51
C ILE A 115 -24.44 14.33 -0.78
N VAL A 116 -23.49 14.75 0.06
CA VAL A 116 -22.81 16.05 -0.06
C VAL A 116 -22.04 16.09 -1.38
N GLY A 117 -21.27 15.04 -1.70
CA GLY A 117 -20.50 14.96 -2.94
C GLY A 117 -21.35 15.09 -4.20
N ARG A 118 -22.56 14.50 -4.22
CA ARG A 118 -23.50 14.67 -5.35
C ARG A 118 -23.99 16.11 -5.46
N TYR A 119 -24.44 16.71 -4.36
CA TYR A 119 -24.90 18.10 -4.35
C TYR A 119 -23.78 19.06 -4.81
N ASP A 120 -22.57 18.85 -4.30
CA ASP A 120 -21.40 19.67 -4.63
C ASP A 120 -20.95 19.48 -6.08
N ALA A 121 -21.16 18.30 -6.66
CA ALA A 121 -20.92 18.04 -8.08
C ALA A 121 -21.96 18.74 -8.96
N GLU A 122 -23.24 18.66 -8.62
CA GLU A 122 -24.34 19.36 -9.30
C GLU A 122 -24.12 20.87 -9.26
N LYS A 123 -23.81 21.44 -8.09
CA LYS A 123 -23.54 22.87 -7.93
C LYS A 123 -22.30 23.35 -8.71
N ARG A 124 -21.24 22.54 -8.76
CA ARG A 124 -20.07 22.86 -9.61
C ARG A 124 -20.42 22.83 -11.09
N GLU A 125 -21.25 21.90 -11.51
CA GLU A 125 -21.73 21.82 -12.88
C GLU A 125 -22.61 23.03 -13.24
N GLU A 126 -23.55 23.41 -12.36
CA GLU A 126 -24.36 24.62 -12.53
C GLU A 126 -23.51 25.89 -12.63
N ALA A 127 -22.51 26.03 -11.75
CA ALA A 127 -21.58 27.15 -11.81
C ALA A 127 -20.76 27.16 -13.11
N ARG A 128 -20.33 25.99 -13.59
CA ARG A 128 -19.63 25.85 -14.86
C ARG A 128 -20.51 26.23 -16.05
N VAL A 129 -21.76 25.77 -16.08
CA VAL A 129 -22.73 26.09 -17.15
C VAL A 129 -23.07 27.59 -17.14
N ALA A 130 -23.33 28.17 -15.97
CA ALA A 130 -23.61 29.60 -15.84
C ALA A 130 -22.43 30.46 -16.28
N ALA A 131 -21.20 30.11 -15.87
CA ALA A 131 -20.01 30.83 -16.29
C ALA A 131 -19.74 30.67 -17.80
N ALA A 132 -19.99 29.49 -18.37
CA ALA A 132 -19.88 29.27 -19.81
C ALA A 132 -20.89 30.11 -20.62
N GLU A 133 -22.11 30.27 -20.15
CA GLU A 133 -23.12 31.10 -20.83
C GLU A 133 -22.76 32.60 -20.77
N VAL A 134 -22.31 33.08 -19.61
CA VAL A 134 -21.82 34.47 -19.46
C VAL A 134 -20.61 34.73 -20.38
N ALA A 135 -19.68 33.78 -20.44
CA ALA A 135 -18.53 33.87 -21.35
C ALA A 135 -18.97 33.87 -22.82
N ARG A 136 -19.97 33.06 -23.21
CA ARG A 136 -20.50 33.05 -24.58
C ARG A 136 -21.12 34.39 -24.97
N LEU A 137 -21.99 34.94 -24.12
CA LEU A 137 -22.63 36.25 -24.36
C LEU A 137 -21.60 37.38 -24.45
N ALA A 138 -20.58 37.37 -23.58
CA ALA A 138 -19.50 38.34 -23.62
C ALA A 138 -18.65 38.24 -24.91
N GLN A 139 -18.40 37.02 -25.41
CA GLN A 139 -17.72 36.81 -26.69
C GLN A 139 -18.57 37.30 -27.87
N GLU A 140 -19.87 37.04 -27.86
CA GLU A 140 -20.80 37.52 -28.89
C GLU A 140 -20.87 39.06 -28.91
N GLU A 141 -20.91 39.72 -27.75
CA GLU A 141 -20.91 41.19 -27.66
C GLU A 141 -19.57 41.79 -28.09
N ALA A 142 -18.44 41.20 -27.67
CA ALA A 142 -17.11 41.63 -28.09
C ALA A 142 -16.96 41.53 -29.62
N LYS A 143 -17.41 40.42 -30.21
CA LYS A 143 -17.39 40.23 -31.66
C LYS A 143 -18.23 41.28 -32.39
N ARG A 144 -19.43 41.58 -31.90
CA ARG A 144 -20.30 42.62 -32.48
C ARG A 144 -19.62 44.01 -32.44
N LYS A 145 -19.01 44.37 -31.31
CA LYS A 145 -18.30 45.66 -31.17
C LYS A 145 -17.08 45.75 -32.07
N LEU A 146 -16.37 44.64 -32.29
CA LEU A 146 -15.23 44.58 -33.19
C LEU A 146 -15.67 44.75 -34.66
N GLU A 147 -16.78 44.13 -35.05
CA GLU A 147 -17.39 44.31 -36.38
C GLU A 147 -17.89 45.76 -36.59
N GLU A 148 -18.52 46.37 -35.58
CA GLU A 148 -18.94 47.78 -35.61
C GLU A 148 -17.75 48.75 -35.72
N ALA A 149 -16.67 48.51 -34.97
CA ALA A 149 -15.44 49.28 -35.05
C ALA A 149 -14.76 49.14 -36.42
N ALA A 150 -14.73 47.93 -37.00
CA ALA A 150 -14.16 47.68 -38.32
C ALA A 150 -14.96 48.33 -39.47
N ALA A 151 -16.28 48.53 -39.28
CA ALA A 151 -17.15 49.19 -40.25
C ALA A 151 -17.11 50.74 -40.17
N SER A 152 -16.61 51.32 -39.08
CA SER A 152 -16.53 52.77 -38.89
C SER A 152 -15.37 53.39 -39.69
N SER A 153 -15.69 54.28 -40.64
CA SER A 153 -14.71 54.97 -41.51
C SER A 153 -14.37 56.40 -41.07
N HIS A 154 -14.74 56.82 -39.85
CA HIS A 154 -14.48 58.18 -39.34
C HIS A 154 -13.35 58.19 -38.29
N SER A 155 -12.28 58.98 -38.50
CA SER A 155 -11.01 58.82 -37.78
C SER A 155 -11.10 59.00 -36.26
N VAL A 156 -11.91 59.94 -35.76
CA VAL A 156 -12.02 60.20 -34.31
C VAL A 156 -12.99 59.24 -33.62
N LEU A 157 -14.06 58.82 -34.31
CA LEU A 157 -15.00 57.82 -33.78
C LEU A 157 -14.41 56.40 -33.85
N GLY A 158 -13.59 56.11 -34.86
CA GLY A 158 -12.92 54.84 -35.04
C GLY A 158 -11.95 54.52 -33.90
N ASP A 159 -11.20 55.51 -33.40
CA ASP A 159 -10.27 55.31 -32.29
C ASP A 159 -11.00 54.98 -30.97
N VAL A 160 -12.12 55.66 -30.68
CA VAL A 160 -12.95 55.37 -29.50
C VAL A 160 -13.61 53.99 -29.59
N LEU A 161 -14.14 53.63 -30.76
CA LEU A 161 -14.76 52.32 -30.99
C LEU A 161 -13.75 51.17 -30.95
N MET A 162 -12.53 51.38 -31.47
CA MET A 162 -11.42 50.42 -31.37
C MET A 162 -11.01 50.19 -29.90
N GLN A 163 -10.97 51.26 -29.10
CA GLN A 163 -10.65 51.16 -27.68
C GLN A 163 -11.75 50.44 -26.88
N GLU A 164 -13.02 50.72 -27.17
CA GLU A 164 -14.16 49.99 -26.59
C GLU A 164 -14.20 48.51 -27.01
N ALA A 165 -13.83 48.19 -28.25
CA ALA A 165 -13.72 46.82 -28.73
C ALA A 165 -12.59 46.05 -28.04
N ALA A 166 -11.42 46.67 -27.86
CA ALA A 166 -10.29 46.07 -27.14
C ALA A 166 -10.63 45.82 -25.66
N ASP A 167 -11.34 46.75 -25.01
CA ASP A 167 -11.82 46.57 -23.64
C ASP A 167 -12.88 45.46 -23.52
N ALA A 168 -13.77 45.34 -24.51
CA ALA A 168 -14.76 44.27 -24.55
C ALA A 168 -14.10 42.89 -24.77
N GLU A 169 -13.09 42.80 -25.62
CA GLU A 169 -12.31 41.57 -25.86
C GLU A 169 -11.54 41.14 -24.61
N ASN A 170 -10.89 42.09 -23.92
CA ASN A 170 -10.20 41.82 -22.66
C ASN A 170 -11.16 41.31 -21.57
N ARG A 171 -12.35 41.91 -21.44
CA ARG A 171 -13.37 41.43 -20.50
C ARG A 171 -13.87 40.03 -20.87
N ALA A 172 -14.10 39.75 -22.16
CA ALA A 172 -14.50 38.43 -22.62
C ALA A 172 -13.43 37.38 -22.32
N ALA A 173 -12.15 37.68 -22.53
CA ALA A 173 -11.04 36.78 -22.23
C ALA A 173 -10.91 36.46 -20.73
N VAL A 174 -11.11 37.44 -19.85
CA VAL A 174 -11.14 37.23 -18.39
C VAL A 174 -12.29 36.30 -18.00
N LEU A 175 -13.50 36.55 -18.51
CA LEU A 175 -14.69 35.74 -18.21
C LEU A 175 -14.57 34.30 -18.73
N VAL A 176 -13.91 34.07 -19.87
CA VAL A 176 -13.63 32.72 -20.39
C VAL A 176 -12.67 31.96 -19.46
N ASN A 177 -11.62 32.63 -18.97
CA ASN A 177 -10.69 32.00 -18.03
C ASN A 177 -11.35 31.73 -16.66
N GLU A 178 -12.22 32.62 -16.21
CA GLU A 178 -13.05 32.40 -15.02
C GLU A 178 -14.01 31.22 -15.22
N ALA A 179 -14.58 31.03 -16.41
CA ALA A 179 -15.46 29.90 -16.72
C ALA A 179 -14.73 28.54 -16.73
N ILE A 180 -13.45 28.51 -17.15
CA ILE A 180 -12.63 27.30 -17.13
C ILE A 180 -12.31 26.85 -15.70
N THR A 181 -12.11 27.82 -14.80
CA THR A 181 -11.77 27.56 -13.40
C THR A 181 -12.98 27.53 -12.48
N ALA A 182 -14.15 27.94 -12.96
CA ALA A 182 -15.43 27.90 -12.24
C ALA A 182 -15.73 26.47 -11.78
N GLY A 183 -15.94 26.33 -10.46
CA GLY A 183 -16.20 25.03 -9.83
C GLY A 183 -14.94 24.19 -9.56
N SER A 184 -13.74 24.65 -9.89
CA SER A 184 -12.50 23.95 -9.54
C SER A 184 -12.02 24.35 -8.12
N GLY A 185 -11.67 23.34 -7.31
CA GLY A 185 -11.10 23.53 -5.97
C GLY A 185 -12.01 23.10 -4.80
N PRO A 186 -11.47 23.12 -3.56
CA PRO A 186 -12.22 22.72 -2.37
C PRO A 186 -13.32 23.74 -2.03
N THR A 187 -14.52 23.26 -1.73
CA THR A 187 -15.63 24.11 -1.26
C THR A 187 -15.46 24.33 0.25
N ARG A 188 -15.15 25.57 0.67
CA ARG A 188 -15.12 25.93 2.10
C ARG A 188 -16.52 26.27 2.58
N THR A 189 -16.91 25.68 3.70
CA THR A 189 -18.16 25.94 4.41
C THR A 189 -17.85 26.40 5.84
N GLU A 190 -18.84 26.91 6.57
CA GLU A 190 -18.68 27.31 7.98
C GLU A 190 -18.29 26.13 8.89
N VAL A 191 -18.66 24.90 8.49
CA VAL A 191 -18.45 23.68 9.28
C VAL A 191 -17.18 22.92 8.85
N GLY A 192 -16.64 23.19 7.65
CA GLY A 192 -15.45 22.48 7.17
C GLY A 192 -15.11 22.74 5.70
N THR A 193 -14.36 21.83 5.09
CA THR A 193 -13.99 21.92 3.66
C THR A 193 -14.32 20.61 2.96
N VAL A 194 -15.06 20.68 1.85
CA VAL A 194 -15.33 19.55 0.97
C VAL A 194 -14.30 19.56 -0.16
N SER A 195 -13.50 18.50 -0.27
CA SER A 195 -12.55 18.32 -1.37
C SER A 195 -12.93 17.07 -2.18
N ALA A 196 -12.91 17.19 -3.50
CA ALA A 196 -13.14 16.08 -4.41
C ALA A 196 -11.84 15.78 -5.16
N THR A 197 -11.39 14.52 -5.11
CA THR A 197 -10.24 14.05 -5.89
C THR A 197 -10.73 13.04 -6.93
N ALA A 198 -10.55 13.37 -8.21
CA ALA A 198 -10.80 12.41 -9.28
C ALA A 198 -9.67 11.38 -9.33
N ARG A 199 -10.00 10.09 -9.26
CA ARG A 199 -9.04 8.99 -9.47
C ARG A 199 -9.35 8.30 -10.78
N TRP A 200 -8.35 8.17 -11.64
CA TRP A 200 -8.45 7.34 -12.84
C TRP A 200 -8.53 5.86 -12.44
N LYS A 201 -9.57 5.18 -12.91
CA LYS A 201 -9.77 3.74 -12.71
C LYS A 201 -9.66 3.04 -14.06
N HIS A 202 -9.19 1.80 -14.07
CA HIS A 202 -9.14 0.96 -15.25
C HIS A 202 -9.89 -0.35 -14.98
N ARG A 203 -10.35 -1.01 -16.05
CA ARG A 203 -10.93 -2.36 -16.01
C ARG A 203 -10.35 -3.14 -17.19
N ILE A 204 -9.85 -4.34 -16.90
CA ILE A 204 -9.38 -5.25 -17.95
C ILE A 204 -10.60 -5.85 -18.63
N THR A 205 -10.78 -5.58 -19.91
CA THR A 205 -11.86 -6.16 -20.73
C THR A 205 -11.40 -7.45 -21.42
N ASP A 206 -10.16 -7.49 -21.87
CA ASP A 206 -9.54 -8.62 -22.55
C ASP A 206 -8.05 -8.65 -22.22
N SER A 207 -7.59 -9.70 -21.54
CA SER A 207 -6.20 -9.82 -21.11
C SER A 207 -5.24 -10.08 -22.27
N SER A 208 -5.70 -10.70 -23.35
CA SER A 208 -4.87 -11.07 -24.50
C SER A 208 -4.41 -9.88 -25.33
N LYS A 209 -5.16 -8.77 -25.25
CA LYS A 209 -4.88 -7.52 -25.98
C LYS A 209 -3.98 -6.57 -25.22
N ILE A 210 -3.55 -6.92 -24.01
CA ILE A 210 -2.69 -6.05 -23.19
C ILE A 210 -1.25 -6.11 -23.74
N PRO A 211 -0.69 -4.99 -24.24
CA PRO A 211 0.68 -4.96 -24.73
C PRO A 211 1.66 -4.94 -23.55
N LEU A 212 2.15 -6.12 -23.14
CA LEU A 212 3.07 -6.27 -22.00
C LEU A 212 4.36 -5.46 -22.16
N GLU A 213 4.81 -5.22 -23.39
CA GLU A 213 5.99 -4.38 -23.69
C GLU A 213 5.83 -2.93 -23.19
N LYS A 214 4.61 -2.39 -23.19
CA LYS A 214 4.35 -1.04 -22.67
C LYS A 214 4.27 -1.01 -21.15
N LEU A 215 4.02 -2.15 -20.52
CA LEU A 215 3.94 -2.29 -19.07
C LEU A 215 5.30 -2.55 -18.43
N ARG A 216 6.28 -3.06 -19.20
CA ARG A 216 7.64 -3.35 -18.72
C ARG A 216 8.27 -2.25 -17.86
N PRO A 217 8.21 -0.95 -18.23
CA PRO A 217 8.81 0.12 -17.41
C PRO A 217 8.17 0.30 -16.02
N TYR A 218 6.95 -0.18 -15.83
CA TYR A 218 6.18 -0.05 -14.60
C TYR A 218 6.19 -1.34 -13.75
N MET A 219 6.77 -2.43 -14.26
CA MET A 219 6.90 -3.68 -13.53
C MET A 219 8.16 -3.64 -12.66
N SER A 220 8.01 -4.05 -11.39
CA SER A 220 9.17 -4.19 -10.50
C SER A 220 9.96 -5.47 -10.80
N LEU A 221 11.20 -5.53 -10.33
CA LEU A 221 12.00 -6.76 -10.40
C LEU A 221 11.36 -7.91 -9.60
N ASP A 222 10.66 -7.60 -8.51
CA ASP A 222 9.96 -8.59 -7.69
C ASP A 222 8.78 -9.21 -8.44
N ASP A 223 8.06 -8.42 -9.24
CA ASP A 223 7.00 -8.92 -10.10
C ASP A 223 7.56 -9.85 -11.17
N LEU A 224 8.67 -9.47 -11.81
CA LEU A 224 9.35 -10.30 -12.80
C LEU A 224 9.85 -11.62 -12.19
N ASP A 225 10.46 -11.58 -11.01
CA ASP A 225 10.91 -12.77 -10.28
C ASP A 225 9.72 -13.69 -9.94
N LYS A 226 8.58 -13.12 -9.52
CA LYS A 226 7.35 -13.90 -9.28
C LYS A 226 6.88 -14.66 -10.53
N PHE A 227 6.92 -14.02 -11.70
CA PHE A 227 6.59 -14.69 -12.97
C PHE A 227 7.63 -15.74 -13.37
N CYS A 228 8.93 -15.45 -13.17
CA CYS A 228 10.02 -16.39 -13.43
C CYS A 228 9.90 -17.64 -12.55
N ARG A 229 9.69 -17.49 -11.24
CA ARG A 229 9.47 -18.61 -10.31
C ARG A 229 8.26 -19.46 -10.71
N ALA A 230 7.15 -18.82 -11.09
CA ALA A 230 5.96 -19.54 -11.56
C ALA A 230 6.25 -20.34 -12.84
N TYR A 231 7.02 -19.78 -13.78
CA TYR A 231 7.46 -20.47 -14.98
C TYR A 231 8.38 -21.66 -14.68
N VAL A 232 9.39 -21.47 -13.83
CA VAL A 232 10.34 -22.51 -13.41
C VAL A 232 9.64 -23.63 -12.65
N ALA A 233 8.67 -23.33 -11.79
CA ALA A 233 7.91 -24.35 -11.08
C ALA A 233 7.12 -25.27 -12.03
N LYS A 234 6.55 -24.71 -13.10
CA LYS A 234 5.74 -25.45 -14.07
C LYS A 234 6.58 -26.23 -15.07
N ASN A 235 7.63 -25.60 -15.59
CA ASN A 235 8.43 -26.16 -16.70
C ASN A 235 9.74 -26.81 -16.23
N LYS A 236 10.20 -26.55 -15.00
CA LYS A 236 11.48 -27.06 -14.48
C LYS A 236 12.60 -26.81 -15.50
N ASN A 237 13.41 -27.82 -15.81
CA ASN A 237 14.45 -27.75 -16.85
C ASN A 237 13.98 -28.27 -18.22
N THR A 238 12.67 -28.31 -18.50
CA THR A 238 12.15 -28.84 -19.79
C THR A 238 11.95 -27.76 -20.84
N ALA A 239 11.86 -26.48 -20.45
CA ALA A 239 11.74 -25.36 -21.37
C ALA A 239 12.65 -24.21 -20.93
N PRO A 240 13.61 -23.78 -21.76
CA PRO A 240 14.50 -22.67 -21.42
C PRO A 240 13.74 -21.34 -21.45
N LEU A 241 14.01 -20.48 -20.47
CA LEU A 241 13.52 -19.10 -20.43
C LEU A 241 14.68 -18.16 -20.77
N PRO A 242 14.66 -17.45 -21.92
CA PRO A 242 15.74 -16.54 -22.27
C PRO A 242 16.02 -15.51 -21.18
N GLY A 243 17.29 -15.37 -20.78
CA GLY A 243 17.73 -14.44 -19.73
C GLY A 243 17.62 -14.97 -18.30
N VAL A 244 17.17 -16.21 -18.08
CA VAL A 244 17.09 -16.83 -16.74
C VAL A 244 17.80 -18.18 -16.76
N GLU A 245 18.73 -18.38 -15.82
CA GLU A 245 19.39 -19.67 -15.59
C GLU A 245 18.55 -20.54 -14.65
N ILE A 246 18.24 -21.76 -15.07
CA ILE A 246 17.46 -22.73 -14.28
C ILE A 246 18.39 -23.86 -13.84
N PHE A 247 18.64 -23.97 -12.54
CA PHE A 247 19.47 -25.02 -11.95
C PHE A 247 18.76 -25.70 -10.76
N GLN A 248 19.23 -26.90 -10.41
CA GLN A 248 18.72 -27.65 -9.27
C GLN A 248 19.69 -27.53 -8.09
N ASP A 249 19.27 -26.84 -7.04
CA ASP A 249 19.98 -26.82 -5.76
C ASP A 249 19.55 -28.02 -4.90
N GLN A 250 20.52 -28.69 -4.26
CA GLN A 250 20.28 -29.84 -3.39
C GLN A 250 20.52 -29.45 -1.93
N LYS A 251 19.45 -29.48 -1.14
CA LYS A 251 19.49 -29.24 0.31
C LYS A 251 19.30 -30.54 1.08
N THR A 252 20.30 -30.94 1.85
CA THR A 252 20.18 -32.05 2.80
C THR A 252 19.28 -31.66 3.98
N SER A 253 18.34 -32.52 4.35
CA SER A 253 17.46 -32.32 5.51
C SER A 253 17.39 -33.58 6.37
N PHE A 254 17.64 -33.45 7.67
CA PHE A 254 17.47 -34.55 8.63
C PHE A 254 15.98 -34.83 8.88
N ARG A 255 15.55 -36.10 8.81
CA ARG A 255 14.18 -36.54 9.11
C ARG A 255 14.23 -37.64 10.18
N GLY A 256 13.46 -37.48 11.27
CA GLY A 256 13.37 -38.40 12.40
C GLY A 256 12.48 -37.85 13.50
#